data_AF-A0A540KUW8-F1
#
_entry.id   AF-A0A540KUW8-F1
#
_cell.length_a   1.000
_cell.length_b   1.000
_cell.length_c   1.000
_cell.angle_alpha   90.00
_cell.angle_beta   90.00
_cell.angle_gamma   90.00
#
_symmetry.space_group_name_H-M   'P 1'
#
loop_
_entity.id
_entity.type
_entity.pdbx_description
1 polymer ?
#
loop_
_entity_poly.entity_id
_entity_poly.type
_entity_poly.pdbx_seq_one_letter_code
_entity_poly.pdbx_strand_id
1 'polypeptide(L)'
;MSLEKDFSTSGDGTRRLRTHVWHAKRFTMTKLWGYNLPLGLQGRGRGSRAVLKWCKDGMLVHNASYHASIQLEGPEASIYFTSHLMNPLLGNLLGMVMVPPLSTRFENVSRSVISGLIYDNAMLHHLGEPLSKPIASMNYM
;
A
#
# COMPACT_ATOMS: atom_id res chain seq x y z
N MET A 1 -25.91 -1.29 3.30
CA MET A 1 -25.27 -0.39 4.28
C MET A 1 -25.19 0.99 3.65
N SER A 2 -25.91 1.96 4.19
CA SER A 2 -26.29 3.21 3.52
C SER A 2 -25.31 4.37 3.74
N LEU A 3 -25.18 5.18 2.69
CA LEU A 3 -24.85 6.62 2.66
C LEU A 3 -23.38 7.06 2.70
N GLU A 4 -22.57 6.65 1.71
CA GLU A 4 -21.43 7.48 1.28
C GLU A 4 -21.91 8.46 0.21
N LYS A 5 -22.41 9.62 0.63
CA LYS A 5 -22.57 10.78 -0.26
C LYS A 5 -21.19 11.14 -0.80
N ASP A 6 -20.98 10.79 -2.07
CA ASP A 6 -20.00 11.27 -3.03
C ASP A 6 -18.95 12.24 -2.46
N PHE A 7 -17.78 11.71 -2.14
CA PHE A 7 -16.58 12.55 -2.10
C PHE A 7 -16.36 13.08 -3.50
N SER A 8 -16.86 14.29 -3.74
CA SER A 8 -17.04 14.89 -5.06
C SER A 8 -15.83 14.65 -5.95
N THR A 9 -16.03 13.91 -7.03
CA THR A 9 -15.08 13.87 -8.14
C THR A 9 -14.98 15.27 -8.72
N SER A 10 -13.77 15.75 -8.98
CA SER A 10 -13.59 16.99 -9.73
C SER A 10 -14.12 16.79 -11.15
N GLY A 11 -14.45 17.87 -11.88
CA GLY A 11 -15.02 17.77 -13.23
C GLY A 11 -14.16 17.01 -14.25
N ASP A 12 -12.90 16.78 -13.93
CA ASP A 12 -11.93 16.01 -14.72
C ASP A 12 -11.78 14.55 -14.27
N GLY A 13 -12.63 14.06 -13.36
CA GLY A 13 -12.56 12.69 -12.84
C GLY A 13 -11.56 12.49 -11.69
N THR A 14 -10.85 13.53 -11.25
CA THR A 14 -9.94 13.40 -10.09
C THR A 14 -10.72 13.28 -8.79
N ARG A 15 -10.49 12.19 -8.05
CA ARG A 15 -11.17 11.92 -6.77
C ARG A 15 -10.64 12.82 -5.64
N ARG A 16 -11.50 13.10 -4.67
CA ARG A 16 -11.14 13.81 -3.43
C ARG A 16 -11.23 12.84 -2.26
N LEU A 17 -10.24 12.87 -1.37
CA LEU A 17 -10.32 12.10 -0.12
C LEU A 17 -11.30 12.76 0.86
N ARG A 18 -11.77 12.01 1.86
CA ARG A 18 -12.73 12.52 2.86
C ARG A 18 -12.30 13.81 3.54
N THR A 19 -11.00 13.94 3.79
CA THR A 19 -10.39 15.09 4.46
C THR A 19 -9.90 16.16 3.48
N HIS A 20 -10.29 16.10 2.19
CA HIS A 20 -9.81 17.00 1.15
C HIS A 20 -9.99 18.48 1.52
N VAL A 21 -11.17 18.88 2.00
CA VAL A 21 -11.44 20.28 2.39
C VAL A 21 -10.49 20.75 3.49
N TRP A 22 -10.18 19.88 4.47
CA TRP A 22 -9.27 20.22 5.56
C TRP A 22 -7.84 20.43 5.05
N HIS A 23 -7.38 19.55 4.15
CA HIS A 23 -6.06 19.65 3.54
C HIS A 23 -5.95 20.82 2.56
N ALA A 24 -6.94 21.05 1.71
CA ALA A 24 -6.93 22.12 0.71
C ALA A 24 -6.82 23.52 1.34
N LYS A 25 -7.35 23.70 2.56
CA LYS A 25 -7.21 24.95 3.32
C LYS A 25 -5.79 25.20 3.85
N ARG A 26 -4.94 24.18 3.94
CA ARG A 26 -3.64 24.24 4.66
C ARG A 26 -2.43 23.91 3.79
N PHE A 27 -2.64 23.12 2.75
CA PHE A 27 -1.58 22.56 1.91
C PHE A 27 -1.81 22.96 0.46
N THR A 28 -0.72 23.04 -0.30
CA THR A 28 -0.80 23.08 -1.75
C THR A 28 -1.24 21.70 -2.24
N MET A 29 -2.40 21.65 -2.87
CA MET A 29 -2.98 20.43 -3.42
C MET A 29 -2.46 20.17 -4.84
N THR A 30 -2.28 18.89 -5.18
CA THR A 30 -1.88 18.44 -6.52
C THR A 30 -2.69 17.22 -6.96
N LYS A 31 -2.75 16.96 -8.26
CA LYS A 31 -3.37 15.76 -8.82
C LYS A 31 -2.30 14.68 -9.00
N LEU A 32 -2.45 13.56 -8.30
CA LEU A 32 -1.55 12.41 -8.38
C LEU A 32 -2.37 11.12 -8.36
N TRP A 33 -2.06 10.21 -9.28
CA TRP A 33 -2.66 8.86 -9.34
C TRP A 33 -4.20 8.85 -9.28
N GLY A 34 -4.84 9.84 -9.90
CA GLY A 34 -6.31 9.99 -9.91
C GLY A 34 -6.92 10.60 -8.64
N TYR A 35 -6.10 11.17 -7.74
CA TYR A 35 -6.55 11.83 -6.51
C TYR A 35 -6.00 13.25 -6.36
N ASN A 36 -6.74 14.13 -5.67
CA ASN A 36 -6.25 15.42 -5.20
C ASN A 36 -5.58 15.28 -3.82
N LEU A 37 -4.26 15.31 -3.78
CA LEU A 37 -3.44 15.04 -2.58
C LEU A 37 -2.65 16.27 -2.10
N PRO A 38 -2.42 16.41 -0.78
CA PRO A 38 -1.57 17.46 -0.24
C PRO A 38 -0.10 17.18 -0.55
N LEU A 39 0.58 18.07 -1.25
CA LEU A 39 1.99 17.90 -1.61
C LEU A 39 2.95 18.63 -0.64
N GLY A 40 2.46 19.57 0.16
CA GLY A 40 3.23 20.25 1.18
C GLY A 40 2.60 21.57 1.60
N LEU A 41 3.17 22.23 2.61
CA LEU A 41 2.69 23.54 3.06
C LEU A 41 2.85 24.59 1.95
N GLN A 42 2.05 25.65 2.05
CA GLN A 42 2.18 26.80 1.15
C GLN A 42 3.54 27.50 1.34
N GLY A 43 4.09 28.06 0.26
CA GLY A 43 5.35 28.82 0.28
C GLY A 43 6.62 28.02 -0.02
N ARG A 44 7.77 28.73 -0.02
CA ARG A 44 9.07 28.16 -0.40
C ARG A 44 9.53 27.09 0.61
N GLY A 45 10.00 25.95 0.09
CA GLY A 45 10.45 24.82 0.92
C GLY A 45 9.34 23.95 1.51
N ARG A 46 8.07 24.34 1.33
CA ARG A 46 6.88 23.49 1.56
C ARG A 46 6.79 22.81 2.93
N GLY A 47 7.42 23.40 3.94
CA GLY A 47 7.47 22.85 5.29
C GLY A 47 8.49 21.73 5.52
N SER A 48 9.41 21.45 4.59
CA SER A 48 10.35 20.31 4.68
C SER A 48 11.17 20.28 5.98
N ARG A 49 11.72 21.42 6.40
CA ARG A 49 12.45 21.53 7.68
C ARG A 49 11.56 21.29 8.90
N ALA A 50 10.31 21.76 8.85
CA ALA A 50 9.36 21.52 9.92
C ALA A 50 8.99 20.04 9.99
N VAL A 51 8.72 19.40 8.84
CA VAL A 51 8.46 17.95 8.77
C VAL A 51 9.63 17.15 9.33
N LEU A 52 10.87 17.46 8.94
CA LEU A 52 12.05 16.78 9.47
C LEU A 52 12.20 16.95 10.98
N LYS A 53 12.01 18.18 11.49
CA LYS A 53 12.03 18.45 12.93
C LYS A 53 10.96 17.65 13.67
N TRP A 54 9.72 17.66 13.19
CA TRP A 54 8.62 16.92 13.81
C TRP A 54 8.76 15.42 13.69
N CYS A 55 9.37 14.91 12.62
CA CYS A 55 9.71 13.50 12.47
C CYS A 55 10.74 13.03 13.51
N LYS A 56 11.66 13.93 13.91
CA LYS A 56 12.71 13.64 14.89
C LYS A 56 12.24 13.83 16.32
N ASP A 57 11.60 14.96 16.58
CA ASP A 57 11.38 15.48 17.94
C ASP A 57 9.88 15.60 18.30
N GLY A 58 8.98 15.00 17.53
CA GLY A 58 7.55 15.01 17.85
C GLY A 58 6.72 14.01 17.04
N MET A 59 5.54 14.43 16.58
CA MET A 59 4.59 13.56 15.88
C MET A 59 4.18 14.14 14.52
N LEU A 60 4.11 13.27 13.52
CA LEU A 60 3.57 13.57 12.21
C LEU A 60 2.41 12.60 11.90
N VAL A 61 1.31 13.14 11.38
CA VAL A 61 0.20 12.33 10.88
C VAL A 61 0.08 12.51 9.38
N HIS A 62 0.10 11.41 8.64
CA HIS A 62 -0.09 11.38 7.20
C HIS A 62 -1.43 10.72 6.85
N ASN A 63 -2.16 11.33 5.93
CA ASN A 63 -3.40 10.75 5.42
C ASN A 63 -3.12 9.79 4.26
N ALA A 64 -3.10 8.50 4.55
CA ALA A 64 -2.81 7.43 3.60
C ALA A 64 -4.08 6.78 3.00
N SER A 65 -5.28 7.34 3.19
CA SER A 65 -6.55 6.72 2.76
C SER A 65 -6.73 6.55 1.24
N TYR A 66 -5.75 6.94 0.43
CA TYR A 66 -5.70 6.65 -1.00
C TYR A 66 -5.17 5.24 -1.31
N HIS A 67 -4.63 4.51 -0.33
CA HIS A 67 -4.29 3.09 -0.50
C HIS A 67 -5.57 2.26 -0.59
N ALA A 68 -5.67 1.46 -1.65
CA ALA A 68 -6.72 0.47 -1.79
C ALA A 68 -6.24 -0.86 -1.21
N SER A 69 -7.10 -1.53 -0.44
CA SER A 69 -6.88 -2.91 0.01
C SER A 69 -7.63 -3.89 -0.89
N ILE A 70 -7.02 -5.04 -1.15
CA ILE A 70 -7.65 -6.16 -1.84
C ILE A 70 -7.70 -7.32 -0.84
N GLN A 71 -8.91 -7.77 -0.51
CA GLN A 71 -9.12 -8.95 0.33
C GLN A 71 -9.29 -10.16 -0.57
N LEU A 72 -8.49 -11.19 -0.34
CA LEU A 72 -8.59 -12.46 -1.03
C LEU A 72 -9.25 -13.47 -0.09
N GLU A 73 -10.27 -14.16 -0.59
CA GLU A 73 -11.01 -15.17 0.17
C GLU A 73 -11.00 -16.49 -0.59
N GLY A 74 -10.81 -17.59 0.14
CA GLY A 74 -10.72 -18.92 -0.45
C GLY A 74 -10.05 -19.93 0.48
N PRO A 75 -9.96 -21.21 0.05
CA PRO A 75 -9.23 -22.22 0.80
C PRO A 75 -7.78 -21.82 1.01
N GLU A 76 -7.26 -22.03 2.23
CA GLU A 76 -5.89 -21.67 2.59
C GLU A 76 -4.88 -22.23 1.58
N ALA A 77 -5.00 -23.51 1.22
CA ALA A 77 -4.13 -24.18 0.25
C ALA A 77 -4.10 -23.53 -1.15
N SER A 78 -5.15 -22.78 -1.52
CA SER A 78 -5.23 -22.04 -2.79
C SER A 78 -4.57 -20.67 -2.72
N ILE A 79 -4.50 -20.07 -1.53
CA ILE A 79 -3.95 -18.72 -1.29
C ILE A 79 -2.49 -18.82 -0.83
N TYR A 80 -2.23 -19.63 0.19
CA TYR A 80 -0.94 -19.89 0.81
C TYR A 80 -0.57 -21.37 0.60
N PHE A 81 0.60 -21.67 0.05
CA PHE A 81 1.15 -23.02 0.19
C PHE A 81 2.53 -22.93 0.82
N THR A 82 2.51 -23.03 2.14
CA THR A 82 3.67 -23.24 3.00
C THR A 82 3.96 -24.73 3.10
N SER A 83 4.55 -25.35 2.09
CA SER A 83 5.42 -26.49 2.40
C SER A 83 6.53 -26.63 1.36
N HIS A 84 7.75 -26.68 1.89
CA HIS A 84 9.01 -26.84 1.17
C HIS A 84 9.14 -28.23 0.47
N LEU A 85 8.05 -29.02 0.43
CA LEU A 85 8.05 -30.46 0.11
C LEU A 85 7.05 -30.91 -0.97
N MET A 86 6.23 -30.03 -1.56
CA MET A 86 5.41 -30.44 -2.71
C MET A 86 5.66 -29.60 -3.96
N ASN A 87 6.24 -30.29 -4.95
CA ASN A 87 6.24 -30.03 -6.39
C ASN A 87 6.54 -28.60 -6.90
N PRO A 88 7.68 -28.39 -7.60
CA PRO A 88 7.97 -27.13 -8.31
C PRO A 88 7.11 -26.88 -9.57
N LEU A 89 6.09 -27.73 -9.83
CA LEU A 89 5.21 -27.63 -11.00
C LEU A 89 3.86 -26.95 -10.73
N LEU A 90 3.52 -26.67 -9.47
CA LEU A 90 2.32 -25.91 -9.10
C LEU A 90 2.75 -24.60 -8.43
N GLY A 91 3.11 -23.61 -9.23
CA GLY A 91 3.34 -22.25 -8.73
C GLY A 91 2.03 -21.69 -8.18
N ASN A 92 1.97 -21.37 -6.90
CA ASN A 92 0.79 -20.73 -6.31
C ASN A 92 0.69 -19.27 -6.72
N LEU A 93 -0.54 -18.75 -6.84
CA LEU A 93 -0.82 -17.41 -7.38
C LEU A 93 -0.02 -16.30 -6.66
N LEU A 94 0.06 -16.31 -5.32
CA LEU A 94 0.87 -15.32 -4.60
C LEU A 94 2.37 -15.58 -4.77
N GLY A 95 2.83 -16.84 -4.73
CA GLY A 95 4.24 -17.17 -4.95
C GLY A 95 4.75 -16.89 -6.37
N MET A 96 3.84 -16.78 -7.36
CA MET A 96 4.15 -16.45 -8.75
C MET A 96 4.24 -14.93 -9.00
N VAL A 97 3.61 -14.12 -8.14
CA VAL A 97 3.38 -12.69 -8.40
C VAL A 97 4.02 -11.83 -7.31
N MET A 98 4.22 -12.37 -6.12
CA MET A 98 4.82 -11.66 -4.99
C MET A 98 6.23 -12.17 -4.73
N VAL A 99 7.19 -11.25 -4.69
CA VAL A 99 8.54 -11.51 -4.25
C VAL A 99 8.76 -10.76 -2.93
N PRO A 100 8.76 -11.45 -1.78
CA PRO A 100 9.07 -10.83 -0.50
C PRO A 100 10.56 -10.48 -0.41
N PRO A 101 10.95 -9.47 0.41
CA PRO A 101 12.34 -9.13 0.65
C PRO A 101 13.07 -10.28 1.36
N LEU A 102 14.40 -10.35 1.17
CA LEU A 102 15.25 -11.41 1.72
C LEU A 102 15.11 -11.58 3.26
N SER A 103 14.72 -10.53 3.98
CA SER A 103 14.48 -10.53 5.43
C SER A 103 13.27 -11.36 5.86
N THR A 104 12.28 -11.58 4.99
CA THR A 104 11.08 -12.37 5.32
C THR A 104 11.34 -13.88 5.24
N ARG A 105 12.52 -14.28 4.76
CA ARG A 105 12.92 -15.69 4.64
C ARG A 105 13.13 -16.39 5.99
N PHE A 106 13.05 -15.67 7.11
CA PHE A 106 13.02 -16.27 8.44
C PHE A 106 11.62 -16.84 8.74
N GLU A 107 11.56 -18.12 9.08
CA GLU A 107 10.30 -18.84 9.32
C GLU A 107 9.39 -18.16 10.36
N ASN A 108 9.98 -17.55 11.40
CA ASN A 108 9.23 -16.86 12.45
C ASN A 108 8.49 -15.62 11.94
N VAL A 109 9.10 -14.88 11.00
CA VAL A 109 8.48 -13.70 10.37
C VAL A 109 7.35 -14.17 9.45
N SER A 110 7.61 -15.18 8.62
CA SER A 110 6.59 -15.75 7.71
C SER A 110 5.33 -16.24 8.45
N ARG A 111 5.48 -16.96 9.56
CA ARG A 111 4.33 -17.42 10.38
C ARG A 111 3.56 -16.27 11.03
N SER A 112 4.26 -15.22 11.45
CA SER A 112 3.64 -14.05 12.07
C SER A 112 2.82 -13.24 11.06
N VAL A 113 3.27 -13.17 9.80
CA VAL A 113 2.49 -12.52 8.73
C VAL A 113 1.25 -13.33 8.40
N ILE A 114 1.39 -14.64 8.14
CA ILE A 114 0.26 -15.52 7.78
C ILE A 114 -0.82 -15.55 8.88
N SER A 115 -0.43 -15.45 10.15
CA SER A 115 -1.37 -15.39 11.27
C SER A 115 -1.99 -13.99 11.47
N GLY A 116 -1.64 -13.01 10.65
CA GLY A 116 -2.13 -11.64 10.73
C GLY A 116 -1.58 -10.84 11.91
N LEU A 117 -0.52 -11.31 12.57
CA LEU A 117 0.08 -10.62 13.72
C LEU A 117 0.90 -9.42 13.31
N ILE A 118 1.49 -9.46 12.11
CA ILE A 118 2.30 -8.37 11.55
C ILE A 118 1.99 -8.17 10.07
N TYR A 119 2.21 -6.95 9.59
CA TYR A 119 2.26 -6.65 8.16
C TYR A 119 3.68 -6.86 7.64
N ASP A 120 3.80 -7.21 6.37
CA ASP A 120 5.07 -7.22 5.66
C ASP A 120 4.93 -6.62 4.25
N ASN A 121 6.07 -6.37 3.61
CA ASN A 121 6.15 -5.78 2.29
C ASN A 121 6.51 -6.85 1.26
N ALA A 122 5.99 -6.75 0.05
CA ALA A 122 6.42 -7.55 -1.09
C ALA A 122 6.49 -6.69 -2.35
N MET A 123 7.27 -7.13 -3.33
CA MET A 123 7.19 -6.58 -4.68
C MET A 123 6.19 -7.41 -5.48
N LEU A 124 5.25 -6.74 -6.14
CA LEU A 124 4.34 -7.34 -7.10
C LEU A 124 5.00 -7.40 -8.48
N HIS A 125 4.86 -8.51 -9.17
CA HIS A 125 5.46 -8.79 -10.46
C HIS A 125 4.40 -9.26 -11.47
N HIS A 126 4.68 -9.10 -12.77
CA HIS A 126 3.82 -9.69 -13.78
C HIS A 126 3.85 -11.23 -13.71
N LEU A 127 2.69 -11.88 -13.89
CA LEU A 127 2.61 -13.32 -14.12
C LEU A 127 3.35 -13.66 -15.42
N GLY A 128 4.30 -14.59 -15.38
CA GLY A 128 4.88 -15.12 -16.62
C GLY A 128 6.24 -15.79 -16.54
N GLU A 129 7.19 -15.32 -15.73
CA GLU A 129 8.57 -15.87 -15.69
C GLU A 129 9.30 -15.55 -14.36
N PRO A 130 10.33 -16.32 -13.95
CA PRO A 130 11.04 -16.16 -12.66
C PRO A 130 11.82 -14.84 -12.47
N LEU A 131 11.75 -13.92 -13.43
CA LEU A 131 12.44 -12.62 -13.45
C LEU A 131 11.54 -11.52 -14.02
N SER A 132 10.23 -11.69 -13.93
CA SER A 132 9.27 -10.79 -14.55
C SER A 132 9.37 -9.35 -14.04
N LYS A 133 8.93 -8.42 -14.88
CA LYS A 133 9.02 -6.98 -14.62
C LYS A 133 8.27 -6.59 -13.34
N PRO A 134 8.90 -5.86 -12.39
CA PRO A 134 8.23 -5.40 -11.19
C PRO A 134 7.14 -4.38 -11.54
N ILE A 135 6.03 -4.46 -10.82
CA ILE A 135 4.85 -3.60 -10.97
C ILE A 135 4.86 -2.53 -9.87
N ALA A 136 4.81 -2.95 -8.60
CA ALA A 136 4.73 -2.05 -7.46
C ALA A 136 5.05 -2.76 -6.14
N SER A 137 5.52 -2.00 -5.15
CA SER A 137 5.57 -2.46 -3.77
C SER A 137 4.16 -2.54 -3.18
N MET A 138 3.90 -3.57 -2.38
CA MET A 138 2.65 -3.77 -1.66
C MET A 138 2.91 -4.15 -0.20
N ASN A 139 1.95 -3.81 0.66
CA ASN A 139 1.86 -4.37 2.01
C ASN A 139 0.89 -5.55 1.98
N TYR A 140 1.22 -6.62 2.68
CA TYR A 140 0.35 -7.79 2.85
C TYR A 140 0.30 -8.21 4.31
N MET A 141 -0.81 -8.88 4.64
CA MET A 141 -1.14 -9.46 5.94
C MET A 141 -1.96 -10.72 5.64
#